data_AF-A0A4S8MYJ6-F1
#
_entry.id   AF-A0A4S8MYJ6-F1
#
_cell.length_a   1.000
_cell.length_b   1.000
_cell.length_c   1.000
_cell.angle_alpha   90.00
_cell.angle_beta   90.00
_cell.angle_gamma   90.00
#
_symmetry.space_group_name_H-M   'P 1'
#
loop_
_entity.id
_entity.type
_entity.pdbx_description
1 polymer ?
#
loop_
_entity_poly.entity_id
_entity_poly.type
_entity_poly.pdbx_seq_one_letter_code
_entity_poly.pdbx_strand_id
1 'polypeptide(L)'
;GQRRRWLNGSFAASVYAVVNFFQLYRSGHGIFRMFFFHIQAIYNIASLIFSWFSLANIWLTFSILIDLLPDQGIVIFGTATVTHWVNLAFKWLYLSFLGLQFILALGNRPKGERAAYSITLWYVLPKSWLKMSLSLLIHML
;
A
#
# COMPACT_ATOMS: atom_id res chain seq x y z
N GLY A 1 -5.57 5.11 19.60
CA GLY A 1 -4.18 5.55 19.85
C GLY A 1 -3.16 4.42 19.72
N GLN A 2 -3.41 3.25 20.34
CA GLN A 2 -2.46 2.13 20.38
C GLN A 2 -2.06 1.60 18.99
N ARG A 3 -3.00 1.20 18.12
CA ARG A 3 -2.73 0.51 16.83
C ARG A 3 -1.69 1.19 15.90
N ARG A 4 -1.68 2.53 15.80
CA ARG A 4 -0.74 3.25 14.92
C ARG A 4 0.71 3.23 15.44
N ARG A 5 0.91 3.18 16.76
CA ARG A 5 2.24 3.07 17.39
C ARG A 5 2.83 1.67 17.20
N TRP A 6 1.99 0.64 17.16
CA TRP A 6 2.42 -0.76 17.04
C TRP A 6 2.77 -1.09 15.60
N LEU A 7 2.03 -0.56 14.63
CA LEU A 7 2.34 -0.74 13.21
C LEU A 7 3.65 -0.03 12.80
N ASN A 8 3.79 1.27 13.07
CA ASN A 8 5.02 1.97 12.73
C ASN A 8 6.21 1.50 13.60
N GLY A 9 5.94 1.15 14.86
CA GLY A 9 6.93 0.60 15.78
C GLY A 9 7.43 -0.80 15.38
N SER A 10 6.54 -1.68 14.89
CA SER A 10 6.93 -3.02 14.42
C SER A 10 7.76 -3.00 13.15
N PHE A 11 7.48 -2.08 12.21
CA PHE A 11 8.34 -1.87 11.03
C PHE A 11 9.73 -1.37 11.42
N ALA A 12 9.82 -0.31 12.23
CA ALA A 12 11.10 0.24 12.68
C ALA A 12 11.90 -0.77 13.52
N ALA A 13 11.23 -1.52 14.41
CA ALA A 13 11.86 -2.58 15.19
C ALA A 13 12.39 -3.71 14.30
N SER A 14 11.67 -4.04 13.23
CA SER A 14 12.08 -5.06 12.25
C SER A 14 13.34 -4.65 11.49
N VAL A 15 13.37 -3.42 10.97
CA VAL A 15 14.59 -2.86 10.33
C VAL A 15 15.75 -2.82 11.32
N TYR A 16 15.52 -2.33 12.54
CA TYR A 16 16.55 -2.26 13.57
C TYR A 16 17.09 -3.65 13.95
N ALA A 17 16.22 -4.65 14.05
CA ALA A 17 16.59 -6.03 14.38
C ALA A 17 17.47 -6.65 13.29
N VAL A 18 17.21 -6.37 12.01
CA VAL A 18 18.04 -6.85 10.90
C VAL A 18 19.41 -6.17 10.90
N VAL A 19 19.46 -4.84 11.03
CA VAL A 19 20.73 -4.07 11.05
C VAL A 19 21.63 -4.50 12.21
N ASN A 20 21.04 -4.76 13.38
CA ASN A 20 21.76 -5.10 14.59
C ASN A 20 21.79 -6.61 14.89
N PHE A 21 21.45 -7.45 13.91
CA PHE A 21 21.37 -8.90 14.11
C PHE A 21 22.70 -9.48 14.62
N PHE A 22 23.84 -8.97 14.14
CA PHE A 22 25.17 -9.41 14.58
C PHE A 22 25.47 -9.11 16.05
N GLN A 23 24.77 -8.16 16.68
CA GLN A 23 24.92 -7.91 18.11
C GLN A 23 24.46 -9.11 18.95
N LEU A 24 23.56 -9.93 18.40
CA LEU A 24 23.04 -11.12 19.07
C LEU A 24 24.15 -12.15 19.36
N TYR A 25 25.19 -12.27 18.54
CA TYR A 25 26.29 -13.20 18.82
C TYR A 25 27.13 -12.81 20.04
N ARG A 26 27.11 -11.54 20.44
CA ARG A 26 27.86 -11.03 21.60
C ARG A 26 27.14 -11.27 22.94
N SER A 27 25.87 -11.66 22.93
CA SER A 27 25.05 -11.78 24.14
C SER A 27 25.08 -13.19 24.78
N GLY A 28 25.98 -14.07 24.35
CA GLY A 28 26.26 -15.35 25.02
C GLY A 28 25.10 -16.35 25.05
N HIS A 29 24.20 -16.30 24.08
CA HIS A 29 23.03 -17.20 24.05
C HIS A 29 23.40 -18.62 23.63
N GLY A 30 22.74 -19.63 24.21
CA GLY A 30 22.92 -21.03 23.83
C GLY A 30 22.54 -21.34 22.37
N ILE A 31 23.12 -22.41 21.83
CA ILE A 31 23.03 -22.81 20.40
C ILE A 31 21.59 -22.93 19.91
N PHE A 32 20.70 -23.58 20.67
CA PHE A 32 19.29 -23.73 20.29
C PHE A 32 18.56 -22.39 20.16
N ARG A 33 18.83 -21.46 21.09
CA ARG A 33 18.21 -20.13 21.06
C ARG A 33 18.74 -19.31 19.88
N MET A 34 20.03 -19.42 19.58
CA MET A 34 20.61 -18.78 18.39
C MET A 34 19.98 -19.29 17.09
N PHE A 35 19.71 -20.60 16.97
CA PHE A 35 19.06 -21.17 15.79
C PHE A 35 17.68 -20.56 15.52
N PHE A 36 16.81 -20.48 16.53
CA PHE A 36 15.49 -19.84 16.38
C PHE A 36 15.60 -18.36 16.01
N PHE A 37 16.61 -17.63 16.51
CA PHE A 37 16.83 -16.25 16.12
C PHE A 37 17.23 -16.08 14.65
N HIS A 38 17.91 -17.05 14.04
CA HIS A 38 18.18 -17.03 12.60
C HIS A 38 16.91 -17.25 11.78
N ILE A 39 16.06 -18.21 12.18
CA ILE A 39 14.75 -18.41 11.53
C ILE A 39 13.92 -17.13 11.62
N GLN A 40 13.87 -16.51 12.80
CA GLN A 40 13.18 -15.23 13.00
C GLN A 40 13.76 -14.11 12.13
N ALA A 41 15.08 -14.04 11.97
CA ALA A 41 15.72 -13.05 11.12
C ALA A 41 15.40 -13.26 9.63
N ILE A 42 15.41 -14.51 9.15
CA ILE A 42 15.02 -14.84 7.77
C ILE A 42 13.57 -14.44 7.51
N TYR A 43 12.66 -14.79 8.42
CA TYR A 43 11.26 -14.35 8.33
C TYR A 43 11.15 -12.82 8.25
N ASN A 44 11.92 -12.11 9.07
CA ASN A 44 11.88 -10.65 9.10
C ASN A 44 12.42 -10.01 7.80
N ILE A 45 13.53 -10.54 7.27
CA ILE A 45 14.09 -10.12 5.99
C ILE A 45 13.10 -10.36 4.85
N ALA A 46 12.51 -11.56 4.77
CA ALA A 46 11.51 -11.87 3.76
C ALA A 46 10.30 -10.92 3.86
N SER A 47 9.81 -10.66 5.08
CA SER A 47 8.70 -9.72 5.31
C SER A 47 9.04 -8.30 4.86
N LEU A 48 10.24 -7.80 5.13
CA LEU A 48 10.70 -6.49 4.66
C LEU A 48 10.78 -6.42 3.13
N ILE A 49 11.28 -7.48 2.47
CA ILE A 49 11.32 -7.59 1.01
C ILE A 49 9.90 -7.55 0.43
N PHE A 50 8.99 -8.38 0.92
CA PHE A 50 7.59 -8.38 0.47
C PHE A 50 6.91 -7.03 0.72
N SER A 51 7.18 -6.39 1.85
CA SER A 51 6.62 -5.07 2.18
C SER A 51 7.10 -4.01 1.19
N TRP A 52 8.36 -4.07 0.77
CA TRP A 52 8.94 -3.16 -0.21
C TRP A 52 8.30 -3.32 -1.61
N PHE A 53 8.13 -4.56 -2.07
CA PHE A 53 7.52 -4.85 -3.38
C PHE A 53 5.99 -4.77 -3.39
N SER A 54 5.33 -4.90 -2.24
CA SER A 54 3.87 -4.81 -2.13
C SER A 54 3.33 -3.50 -2.71
N LEU A 55 4.02 -2.38 -2.47
CA LEU A 55 3.64 -1.07 -3.01
C LEU A 55 3.64 -1.05 -4.54
N ALA A 56 4.68 -1.61 -5.16
CA ALA A 56 4.79 -1.72 -6.62
C ALA A 56 3.74 -2.68 -7.20
N ASN A 57 3.47 -3.81 -6.51
CA ASN A 57 2.46 -4.78 -6.93
C ASN A 57 1.04 -4.18 -6.92
N ILE A 58 0.72 -3.35 -5.93
CA ILE A 58 -0.59 -2.66 -5.85
C ILE A 58 -0.74 -1.68 -7.03
N TRP A 59 0.29 -0.89 -7.33
CA TRP A 59 0.31 -0.01 -8.50
C TRP A 59 0.13 -0.79 -9.81
N LEU A 60 0.89 -1.86 -9.99
CA LEU A 60 0.89 -2.65 -11.21
C LEU A 60 -0.48 -3.34 -11.42
N THR A 61 -1.05 -3.91 -10.37
CA THR A 61 -2.39 -4.52 -10.41
C THR A 61 -3.44 -3.50 -10.83
N PHE A 62 -3.45 -2.30 -10.23
CA PHE A 62 -4.39 -1.25 -10.59
C PHE A 62 -4.21 -0.79 -12.04
N SER A 63 -2.96 -0.55 -12.47
CA SER A 63 -2.67 -0.09 -13.83
C SER A 63 -3.12 -1.10 -14.87
N ILE A 64 -2.81 -2.38 -14.67
CA ILE A 64 -3.21 -3.45 -15.60
C ILE A 64 -4.73 -3.58 -15.62
N LEU A 65 -5.38 -3.57 -14.46
CA LEU A 65 -6.85 -3.70 -14.40
C LEU A 65 -7.52 -2.58 -15.21
N ILE A 66 -7.08 -1.33 -15.04
CA ILE A 66 -7.62 -0.18 -15.77
C ILE A 66 -7.37 -0.26 -17.28
N ASP A 67 -6.26 -0.86 -17.72
CA ASP A 67 -5.99 -1.09 -19.14
C ASP A 67 -6.85 -2.22 -19.73
N LEU A 68 -7.15 -3.25 -18.94
CA LEU A 68 -7.95 -4.39 -19.40
C LEU A 68 -9.45 -4.07 -19.56
N LEU A 69 -9.97 -3.06 -18.85
CA LEU A 69 -11.39 -2.65 -18.94
C LEU A 69 -11.85 -2.35 -20.39
N PRO A 70 -11.18 -1.44 -21.14
CA PRO A 70 -11.57 -1.14 -22.51
C PRO A 70 -11.35 -2.31 -23.48
N ASP A 71 -10.33 -3.15 -23.26
CA ASP A 71 -10.06 -4.33 -24.10
C ASP A 71 -11.17 -5.39 -24.02
N GLN A 72 -11.89 -5.45 -22.90
CA GLN A 72 -13.06 -6.32 -22.73
C GLN A 72 -14.37 -5.69 -23.26
N GLY A 73 -14.30 -4.56 -23.95
CA GLY A 73 -15.46 -3.86 -24.51
C GLY A 73 -16.28 -3.09 -23.48
N ILE A 74 -15.78 -2.91 -22.25
CA ILE A 74 -16.47 -2.19 -21.17
C ILE A 74 -16.16 -0.69 -21.29
N VAL A 75 -16.96 0.00 -22.10
CA VAL A 75 -16.85 1.46 -22.30
C VAL A 75 -17.71 2.19 -21.26
N ILE A 76 -17.12 2.51 -20.11
CA ILE A 76 -17.83 3.16 -18.99
C ILE A 76 -18.19 4.62 -19.30
N PHE A 77 -17.38 5.34 -20.09
CA PHE A 77 -17.54 6.79 -20.32
C PHE A 77 -18.04 7.16 -21.72
N GLY A 78 -18.91 6.32 -22.30
CA GLY A 78 -19.65 6.59 -23.54
C GLY A 78 -18.85 6.42 -24.83
N THR A 79 -17.61 6.92 -24.90
CA THR A 79 -16.74 6.76 -26.09
C THR A 79 -15.37 6.21 -25.69
N ALA A 80 -14.77 5.39 -26.55
CA ALA A 80 -13.44 4.81 -26.34
C ALA A 80 -12.36 5.87 -26.07
N THR A 81 -12.40 6.98 -26.81
CA THR A 81 -11.47 8.11 -26.64
C THR A 81 -11.59 8.75 -25.26
N VAL A 82 -12.83 9.00 -24.80
CA VAL A 82 -13.07 9.60 -23.48
C VAL A 82 -12.64 8.65 -22.37
N THR A 83 -12.95 7.35 -22.52
CA THR A 83 -12.56 6.32 -21.56
C THR A 83 -11.04 6.21 -21.43
N HIS A 84 -10.29 6.29 -22.54
CA HIS A 84 -8.83 6.29 -22.52
C HIS A 84 -8.25 7.47 -21.70
N TRP A 85 -8.69 8.70 -21.97
CA TRP A 85 -8.20 9.87 -21.23
C TRP A 85 -8.58 9.86 -19.75
N VAL A 86 -9.79 9.39 -19.43
CA VAL A 86 -10.25 9.25 -18.05
C VAL A 86 -9.46 8.16 -17.30
N ASN A 87 -9.21 7.01 -17.93
CA ASN A 87 -8.40 5.93 -17.36
C ASN A 87 -6.95 6.39 -17.11
N LEU A 88 -6.37 7.13 -18.06
CA LEU A 88 -5.05 7.73 -17.89
C LEU A 88 -5.02 8.72 -16.72
N ALA A 89 -6.03 9.58 -16.59
CA ALA A 89 -6.15 10.49 -15.45
C ALA A 89 -6.26 9.73 -14.12
N PHE A 90 -7.05 8.65 -14.06
CA PHE A 90 -7.16 7.81 -12.86
C PHE A 90 -5.83 7.13 -12.49
N LYS A 91 -5.06 6.68 -13.47
CA LYS A 91 -3.70 6.14 -13.25
C LYS A 91 -2.78 7.16 -12.61
N TRP A 92 -2.69 8.35 -13.18
CA TRP A 92 -1.85 9.41 -12.61
C TRP A 92 -2.31 9.83 -11.22
N LEU A 93 -3.62 9.98 -11.03
CA LEU A 93 -4.21 10.32 -9.74
C LEU A 93 -3.86 9.26 -8.68
N TYR A 94 -4.06 7.98 -8.99
CA TYR A 94 -3.75 6.87 -8.08
C TYR A 94 -2.25 6.80 -7.76
N LEU A 95 -1.38 6.96 -8.76
CA LEU A 95 0.07 7.01 -8.56
C LEU A 95 0.48 8.15 -7.63
N SER A 96 -0.08 9.35 -7.82
CA SER A 96 0.18 10.51 -6.96
C SER A 96 -0.29 10.27 -5.52
N PHE A 97 -1.47 9.66 -5.30
CA PHE A 97 -1.94 9.31 -3.96
C PHE A 97 -1.06 8.26 -3.29
N LEU A 98 -0.63 7.25 -4.03
CA LEU A 98 0.25 6.19 -3.53
C LEU A 98 1.63 6.76 -3.17
N GLY A 99 2.17 7.67 -3.99
CA GLY A 99 3.38 8.44 -3.67
C GLY A 99 3.21 9.34 -2.43
N LEU A 100 2.08 10.03 -2.31
CA LEU A 100 1.76 10.85 -1.13
C LEU A 100 1.71 9.99 0.15
N GLN A 101 1.05 8.84 0.10
CA GLN A 101 1.00 7.90 1.25
C GLN A 101 2.40 7.43 1.65
N PHE A 102 3.28 7.16 0.68
CA PHE A 102 4.66 6.78 0.96
C PHE A 102 5.44 7.91 1.64
N ILE A 103 5.34 9.15 1.14
CA ILE A 103 6.00 10.33 1.74
C ILE A 103 5.47 10.59 3.15
N LEU A 104 4.15 10.51 3.36
CA LEU A 104 3.54 10.70 4.67
C LEU A 104 3.91 9.58 5.65
N ALA A 105 4.10 8.36 5.17
CA ALA A 105 4.59 7.25 6.01
C ALA A 105 6.03 7.49 6.51
N LEU A 106 6.85 8.25 5.77
CA LEU A 106 8.20 8.68 6.19
C LEU A 106 8.17 9.92 7.12
N GLY A 107 7.10 10.72 7.09
CA GLY A 107 6.98 11.97 7.83
C GLY A 107 6.48 11.80 9.28
N ASN A 108 7.36 11.99 10.27
CA ASN A 108 7.01 11.87 11.70
C ASN A 108 6.48 13.16 12.37
N ARG A 109 5.62 13.96 11.70
CA ARG A 109 5.01 15.16 12.32
C ARG A 109 3.49 15.26 12.07
N PRO A 110 2.64 14.93 13.06
CA PRO A 110 1.18 14.96 12.94
C PRO A 110 0.59 16.34 13.26
N LYS A 111 1.21 17.45 12.83
CA LYS A 111 0.68 18.82 13.07
C LYS A 111 0.25 19.59 11.81
N GLY A 112 0.45 19.03 10.60
CA GLY A 112 0.15 19.73 9.33
C GLY A 112 -1.07 19.24 8.53
N GLU A 113 -1.75 18.17 8.93
CA GLU A 113 -2.61 17.42 7.97
C GLU A 113 -4.09 17.26 8.35
N ARG A 114 -4.68 18.15 9.16
CA ARG A 114 -6.16 18.15 9.25
C ARG A 114 -6.80 18.38 7.87
N ALA A 115 -6.16 19.16 6.99
CA ALA A 115 -6.66 19.45 5.64
C ALA A 115 -6.57 18.25 4.68
N ALA A 116 -5.48 17.48 4.67
CA ALA A 116 -5.33 16.32 3.79
C ALA A 116 -6.29 15.17 4.13
N TYR A 117 -6.54 14.95 5.43
CA TYR A 117 -7.58 14.01 5.90
C TYR A 117 -9.00 14.48 5.54
N SER A 118 -9.29 15.78 5.58
CA SER A 118 -10.60 16.33 5.19
C SER A 118 -10.85 16.27 3.67
N ILE A 119 -9.82 16.48 2.85
CA ILE A 119 -9.93 16.41 1.38
C ILE A 119 -10.12 14.96 0.90
N THR A 120 -9.42 14.00 1.50
CA THR A 120 -9.56 12.58 1.16
C THR A 120 -10.93 12.02 1.53
N LEU A 121 -11.51 12.41 2.67
CA LEU A 121 -12.87 11.99 3.04
C LEU A 121 -13.94 12.54 2.07
N TRP A 122 -13.75 13.75 1.54
CA TRP A 122 -14.64 14.37 0.56
C TRP A 122 -14.51 13.76 -0.84
N TYR A 123 -13.29 13.37 -1.25
CA TYR A 123 -13.03 12.75 -2.56
C TYR A 123 -13.29 11.24 -2.61
N VAL A 124 -13.32 10.53 -1.47
CA VAL A 124 -13.63 9.08 -1.38
C VAL A 124 -15.13 8.80 -1.23
N LEU A 125 -15.93 9.78 -0.78
CA LEU A 125 -17.38 9.68 -0.69
C LEU A 125 -18.21 10.38 -1.80
N PRO A 126 -17.79 10.47 -3.07
CA PRO A 126 -18.74 10.72 -4.13
C PRO A 126 -19.71 9.55 -4.14
N LYS A 127 -20.98 9.81 -3.85
CA LYS A 127 -22.09 8.85 -3.96
C LYS A 127 -22.12 8.15 -5.33
N SER A 128 -21.43 8.70 -6.35
CA SER A 128 -21.18 8.11 -7.65
C SER A 128 -20.28 6.88 -7.63
N TRP A 129 -19.25 6.81 -6.77
CA TRP A 129 -18.35 5.64 -6.67
C TRP A 129 -19.06 4.42 -6.07
N LEU A 130 -19.90 4.64 -5.05
CA LEU A 130 -20.69 3.57 -4.44
C LEU A 130 -21.73 3.02 -5.43
N LYS A 131 -22.36 3.90 -6.23
CA LYS A 131 -23.26 3.50 -7.32
C LYS A 131 -22.52 2.71 -8.41
N MET A 132 -21.30 3.12 -8.77
CA MET A 132 -20.50 2.43 -9.78
C MET A 132 -20.07 1.04 -9.33
N SER A 133 -19.64 0.86 -8.06
CA SER A 133 -19.25 -0.46 -7.56
C SER A 133 -20.43 -1.43 -7.39
N LEU A 134 -21.62 -0.92 -7.00
CA LEU A 134 -22.84 -1.74 -6.91
C LEU A 134 -23.30 -2.20 -8.29
N SER A 135 -23.20 -1.32 -9.29
CA SER A 135 -23.55 -1.65 -10.68
C SER A 135 -22.65 -2.74 -11.27
N LEU A 136 -21.34 -2.70 -10.96
CA LEU A 136 -20.37 -3.71 -11.43
C LEU A 136 -20.62 -5.09 -10.79
N LEU A 137 -21.00 -5.14 -9.51
CA LEU A 137 -21.34 -6.40 -8.82
C LEU A 137 -22.61 -7.07 -9.38
N ILE A 138 -23.61 -6.28 -9.79
CA ILE A 138 -24.87 -6.79 -10.35
C ILE A 138 -24.69 -7.33 -11.78
N HIS A 139 -23.71 -6.83 -12.55
CA HIS A 139 -23.45 -7.30 -13.92
C HIS A 139 -22.47 -8.50 -13.97
N MET A 140 -21.89 -8.89 -12.83
CA MET A 140 -20.98 -10.03 -12.70
C MET A 140 -21.63 -11.26 -12.03
N LEU A 141 -22.88 -11.14 -11.56
CA LEU A 141 -23.73 -12.23 -11.08
C LEU A 141 -24.81 -12.56 -12.11
#